data_AF-A0A103XXU5-F1
#
_entry.id   AF-A0A103XXU5-F1
#
_cell.length_a   1.000
_cell.length_b   1.000
_cell.length_c   1.000
_cell.angle_alpha   90.00
_cell.angle_beta   90.00
_cell.angle_gamma   90.00
#
_symmetry.space_group_name_H-M   'P 1'
#
loop_
_entity.id
_entity.type
_entity.pdbx_description
1 polymer ?
#
loop_
_entity_poly.entity_id
_entity_poly.type
_entity_poly.pdbx_seq_one_letter_code
_entity_poly.pdbx_strand_id
1 'polypeptide(L)'
;MVLNKEEKMRSNESLRRYFVPTDISMDAIIRDEDLNANQRYDIFRKNITCCMNNDKELISMRNVDLVFFPIVEPSFYYVVVFDLKHPSIAIIDSQIRDGKVDDIYGSSTVGLQDMMIMHLLREGHGAWKVYAEMDQDHIKTRWQLSENTVDAGVMFMRHMETFFGGNVVKWDCGLYKESTKQKRQLKDLRTKYCSKMLLNDVNIRKTSIVYDVERFIAMETSYNARKNGGARQMSRGRK
;
A
#
# COMPACT_ATOMS: atom_id res chain seq x y z
N MET A 1 6.61 4.65 -5.75
CA MET A 1 6.18 3.59 -4.81
C MET A 1 6.79 2.24 -5.21
N VAL A 2 7.24 1.43 -4.23
CA VAL A 2 7.93 0.14 -4.47
C VAL A 2 7.08 -0.86 -5.26
N LEU A 3 5.80 -1.07 -4.90
CA LEU A 3 4.96 -2.06 -5.56
C LEU A 3 4.75 -1.76 -7.07
N ASN A 4 4.62 -0.49 -7.47
CA ASN A 4 4.54 -0.11 -8.89
C ASN A 4 5.84 -0.43 -9.67
N LYS A 5 6.99 -0.40 -9.00
CA LYS A 5 8.27 -0.79 -9.63
C LYS A 5 8.34 -2.30 -9.82
N GLU A 6 7.84 -3.07 -8.85
CA GLU A 6 7.80 -4.53 -8.93
C GLU A 6 6.79 -5.04 -9.94
N GLU A 7 5.69 -4.31 -10.14
CA GLU A 7 4.69 -4.64 -11.14
C GLU A 7 5.29 -4.67 -12.56
N LYS A 8 6.39 -3.94 -12.81
CA LYS A 8 7.13 -3.99 -14.08
C LYS A 8 7.77 -5.36 -14.36
N MET A 9 7.91 -6.20 -13.33
CA MET A 9 8.51 -7.53 -13.38
C MET A 9 7.46 -8.65 -13.27
N ARG A 10 6.17 -8.31 -13.36
CA ARG A 10 5.08 -9.31 -13.29
C ARG A 10 5.15 -10.31 -14.44
N SER A 11 4.57 -11.50 -14.25
CA SER A 11 4.27 -12.41 -15.36
C SER A 11 3.24 -11.77 -16.29
N ASN A 12 3.35 -12.05 -17.59
CA ASN A 12 2.37 -11.61 -18.60
C ASN A 12 0.95 -12.11 -18.31
N GLU A 13 0.82 -13.28 -17.67
CA GLU A 13 -0.45 -13.91 -17.29
C GLU A 13 -1.06 -13.31 -16.01
N SER A 14 -0.26 -12.58 -15.23
CA SER A 14 -0.72 -11.95 -13.99
C SER A 14 -1.50 -10.67 -14.29
N LEU A 15 -2.52 -10.39 -13.47
CA LEU A 15 -3.24 -9.11 -13.55
C LEU A 15 -2.27 -7.95 -13.33
N ARG A 16 -2.44 -6.89 -14.12
CA ARG A 16 -1.69 -5.65 -13.96
C ARG A 16 -2.34 -4.76 -12.91
N ARG A 17 -1.66 -4.59 -11.79
CA ARG A 17 -2.11 -3.72 -10.69
C ARG A 17 -1.40 -2.38 -10.75
N TYR A 18 -2.13 -1.30 -10.48
CA TYR A 18 -1.52 0.00 -10.25
C TYR A 18 -1.91 0.45 -8.86
N PHE A 19 -0.94 0.86 -8.05
CA PHE A 19 -1.23 1.42 -6.74
C PHE A 19 -0.92 2.90 -6.72
N VAL A 20 -1.96 3.67 -6.42
CA VAL A 20 -1.89 5.13 -6.32
C VAL A 20 -1.03 5.49 -5.11
N PRO A 21 -0.06 6.40 -5.25
CA PRO A 21 0.76 6.86 -4.13
C PRO A 21 -0.05 7.45 -2.96
N THR A 22 0.40 7.19 -1.73
CA THR A 22 -0.23 7.67 -0.48
C THR A 22 -0.04 9.17 -0.22
N ASP A 23 0.90 9.82 -0.89
CA ASP A 23 1.14 11.26 -0.85
C ASP A 23 0.11 12.05 -1.66
N ILE A 24 -0.67 11.37 -2.52
CA ILE A 24 -1.91 11.94 -3.03
C ILE A 24 -2.91 11.88 -1.88
N SER A 25 -3.11 13.02 -1.21
CA SER A 25 -4.16 13.18 -0.21
C SER A 25 -5.53 13.22 -0.89
N MET A 26 -5.98 12.07 -1.41
CA MET A 26 -7.32 11.89 -1.97
C MET A 26 -8.37 12.27 -0.94
N ASP A 27 -8.08 11.95 0.32
CA ASP A 27 -8.92 12.30 1.43
C ASP A 27 -9.16 13.81 1.59
N ALA A 28 -8.10 14.62 1.56
CA ALA A 28 -8.24 16.08 1.61
C ALA A 28 -9.12 16.60 0.46
N ILE A 29 -9.01 15.99 -0.72
CA ILE A 29 -9.83 16.38 -1.89
C ILE A 29 -11.29 15.98 -1.69
N ILE A 30 -11.56 14.82 -1.08
CA ILE A 30 -12.92 14.29 -0.88
C ILE A 30 -13.63 14.96 0.30
N ARG A 31 -12.90 15.48 1.27
CA ARG A 31 -13.49 16.13 2.46
C ARG A 31 -13.58 17.66 2.38
N ASP A 32 -12.96 18.29 1.40
CA ASP A 32 -12.98 19.76 1.25
C ASP A 32 -14.35 20.26 0.79
N GLU A 33 -15.20 20.73 1.71
CA GLU A 33 -16.57 21.21 1.45
C GLU A 33 -16.62 22.42 0.50
N ASP A 34 -15.54 23.18 0.33
CA ASP A 34 -15.49 24.34 -0.56
C ASP A 34 -15.38 23.94 -2.04
N LEU A 35 -15.02 22.68 -2.32
CA LEU A 35 -14.87 22.18 -3.68
C LEU A 35 -16.18 21.57 -4.21
N ASN A 36 -16.61 22.05 -5.38
CA ASN A 36 -17.66 21.38 -6.15
C ASN A 36 -17.13 20.13 -6.88
N ALA A 37 -18.05 19.31 -7.41
CA ALA A 37 -17.70 18.04 -8.05
C ALA A 37 -16.69 18.17 -9.21
N ASN A 38 -16.80 19.20 -10.05
CA ASN A 38 -15.86 19.41 -11.16
C ASN A 38 -14.47 19.82 -10.65
N GLN A 39 -14.40 20.69 -9.63
CA GLN A 39 -13.12 21.09 -9.04
C GLN A 39 -12.41 19.91 -8.37
N ARG A 40 -13.14 19.06 -7.63
CA ARG A 40 -12.57 17.84 -7.05
C ARG A 40 -12.03 16.91 -8.14
N TYR A 41 -12.81 16.72 -9.21
CA TYR A 41 -12.38 15.93 -10.34
C TYR A 41 -11.13 16.50 -11.02
N ASP A 42 -11.02 17.81 -11.21
CA ASP A 42 -9.84 18.43 -11.82
C ASP A 42 -8.57 18.16 -11.00
N ILE A 43 -8.66 18.22 -9.66
CA ILE A 43 -7.55 17.89 -8.76
C ILE A 43 -7.24 16.39 -8.83
N PHE A 44 -8.26 15.53 -8.78
CA PHE A 44 -8.10 14.08 -8.93
C PHE A 44 -7.39 13.73 -10.23
N ARG A 45 -7.85 14.26 -11.36
CA ARG A 45 -7.29 14.04 -12.68
C ARG A 45 -5.84 14.50 -12.76
N LYS A 46 -5.53 15.68 -12.19
CA LYS A 46 -4.16 16.19 -12.11
C LYS A 46 -3.25 15.24 -11.34
N ASN A 47 -3.72 14.71 -10.22
CA ASN A 47 -2.96 13.79 -9.38
C ASN A 47 -2.74 12.43 -10.07
N ILE A 48 -3.78 11.84 -10.67
CA ILE A 48 -3.66 10.62 -11.48
C ILE A 48 -2.65 10.82 -12.61
N THR A 49 -2.76 11.92 -13.36
CA THR A 49 -1.85 12.26 -14.46
C THR A 49 -0.40 12.36 -13.99
N CYS A 50 -0.18 13.03 -12.85
CA CYS A 50 1.13 13.20 -12.24
C CYS A 50 1.74 11.85 -11.84
N CYS A 51 1.01 11.03 -11.08
CA CYS A 51 1.53 9.76 -10.57
C CYS A 51 1.76 8.72 -11.66
N MET A 52 0.98 8.79 -12.75
CA MET A 52 1.16 7.96 -13.93
C MET A 52 2.21 8.52 -14.90
N ASN A 53 2.93 9.57 -14.52
CA ASN A 53 4.00 10.19 -15.33
C ASN A 53 3.55 10.57 -16.75
N ASN A 54 2.31 11.06 -16.90
CA ASN A 54 1.71 11.40 -18.21
C ASN A 54 1.60 10.21 -19.20
N ASP A 55 1.69 8.97 -18.72
CA ASP A 55 1.45 7.77 -19.54
C ASP A 55 -0.05 7.67 -19.88
N LYS A 56 -0.38 7.88 -21.16
CA LYS A 56 -1.76 7.90 -21.66
C LYS A 56 -2.49 6.56 -21.48
N GLU A 57 -1.78 5.45 -21.60
CA GLU A 57 -2.38 4.11 -21.46
C GLU A 57 -2.73 3.81 -20.01
N LEU A 58 -1.89 4.27 -19.07
CA LEU A 58 -2.19 4.20 -17.64
C LEU A 58 -3.31 5.17 -17.26
N ILE A 59 -3.24 6.43 -17.70
CA ILE A 59 -4.23 7.46 -17.37
C ILE A 59 -5.61 7.05 -17.85
N SER A 60 -5.70 6.48 -19.05
CA SER A 60 -6.98 6.02 -19.57
C SER A 60 -7.50 4.74 -18.92
N MET A 61 -6.73 4.13 -18.02
CA MET A 61 -7.04 2.90 -17.29
C MET A 61 -7.24 1.65 -18.17
N ARG A 62 -6.96 1.73 -19.48
CA ARG A 62 -7.14 0.59 -20.42
C ARG A 62 -6.07 -0.49 -20.26
N ASN A 63 -4.91 -0.12 -19.72
CA ASN A 63 -3.77 -1.01 -19.57
C ASN A 63 -3.50 -1.33 -18.09
N VAL A 64 -4.54 -1.35 -17.27
CA VAL A 64 -4.51 -1.71 -15.85
C VAL A 64 -5.74 -2.55 -15.55
N ASP A 65 -5.55 -3.65 -14.84
CA ASP A 65 -6.65 -4.54 -14.42
C ASP A 65 -7.21 -4.14 -13.05
N LEU A 66 -6.35 -3.65 -12.15
CA LEU A 66 -6.73 -3.30 -10.78
C LEU A 66 -6.09 -1.97 -10.37
N VAL A 67 -6.88 -1.04 -9.83
CA VAL A 67 -6.38 0.24 -9.31
C VAL A 67 -6.60 0.30 -7.81
N PHE A 68 -5.52 0.43 -7.05
CA PHE A 68 -5.52 0.49 -5.60
C PHE A 68 -5.39 1.94 -5.14
N PHE A 69 -6.35 2.41 -4.36
CA PHE A 69 -6.35 3.72 -3.71
C PHE A 69 -6.14 3.55 -2.21
N PRO A 70 -4.89 3.70 -1.73
CA PRO A 70 -4.60 3.64 -0.31
C PRO A 70 -5.16 4.87 0.41
N ILE A 71 -6.03 4.66 1.40
CA ILE A 71 -6.55 5.72 2.26
C ILE A 71 -5.85 5.63 3.62
N VAL A 72 -5.13 6.70 3.96
CA VAL A 72 -4.27 6.78 5.15
C VAL A 72 -4.68 8.00 5.95
N GLU A 73 -5.36 7.77 7.07
CA GLU A 73 -5.82 8.78 8.00
C GLU A 73 -5.32 8.45 9.42
N PRO A 74 -5.27 9.41 10.36
CA PRO A 74 -4.72 9.19 11.71
C PRO A 74 -5.25 7.94 12.42
N SER A 75 -6.49 7.53 12.14
CA SER A 75 -7.17 6.37 12.75
C SER A 75 -7.69 5.34 11.74
N PHE A 76 -7.51 5.54 10.43
CA PHE A 76 -8.07 4.67 9.38
C PHE A 76 -7.01 4.35 8.32
N TYR A 77 -6.74 3.05 8.15
CA TYR A 77 -5.82 2.53 7.13
C TYR A 77 -6.55 1.45 6.34
N TYR A 78 -7.12 1.84 5.20
CA TYR A 78 -7.87 0.92 4.34
C TYR A 78 -7.61 1.24 2.87
N VAL A 79 -7.77 0.25 2.00
CA VAL A 79 -7.56 0.42 0.56
C VAL A 79 -8.86 0.19 -0.18
N VAL A 80 -9.18 1.09 -1.10
CA VAL A 80 -10.26 0.92 -2.07
C VAL A 80 -9.64 0.39 -3.36
N VAL A 81 -10.16 -0.73 -3.88
CA VAL A 81 -9.64 -1.38 -5.08
C VAL A 81 -10.72 -1.43 -6.14
N PHE A 82 -10.45 -0.85 -7.30
CA PHE A 82 -11.30 -0.97 -8.49
C PHE A 82 -10.75 -2.09 -9.36
N ASP A 83 -11.48 -3.19 -9.52
CA ASP A 83 -11.18 -4.24 -10.49
C ASP A 83 -11.83 -3.88 -11.82
N LEU A 84 -11.02 -3.43 -12.77
CA LEU A 84 -11.43 -3.01 -14.11
C LEU A 84 -11.64 -4.20 -15.05
N LYS A 85 -11.02 -5.34 -14.75
CA LYS A 85 -11.13 -6.56 -15.54
C LYS A 85 -12.39 -7.35 -15.21
N HIS A 86 -12.72 -7.43 -13.92
CA HIS A 86 -13.95 -8.00 -13.39
C HIS A 86 -14.59 -6.94 -12.48
N PRO A 87 -15.41 -6.03 -13.05
CA PRO A 87 -15.98 -4.88 -12.35
C PRO A 87 -16.43 -5.21 -10.92
N SER A 88 -15.68 -4.67 -9.96
CA SER A 88 -15.96 -4.70 -8.53
C SER A 88 -15.24 -3.55 -7.83
N ILE A 89 -15.79 -3.11 -6.69
CA ILE A 89 -15.17 -2.11 -5.80
C ILE A 89 -15.00 -2.77 -4.43
N ALA A 90 -13.76 -3.10 -4.08
CA ALA A 90 -13.44 -3.75 -2.83
C ALA A 90 -12.81 -2.76 -1.84
N ILE A 91 -13.38 -2.67 -0.64
CA ILE A 91 -12.76 -1.98 0.50
C ILE A 91 -12.08 -3.03 1.38
N ILE A 92 -10.78 -2.86 1.63
CA ILE A 92 -10.01 -3.78 2.44
C ILE A 92 -9.44 -3.02 3.64
N ASP A 93 -9.91 -3.37 4.85
CA ASP A 93 -9.45 -2.83 6.13
C ASP A 93 -8.74 -3.94 6.94
N SER A 94 -7.74 -3.53 7.71
CA SER A 94 -7.06 -4.33 8.72
C SER A 94 -7.95 -4.67 9.93
N GLN A 95 -8.98 -3.86 10.20
CA GLN A 95 -9.87 -4.03 11.36
C GLN A 95 -11.20 -4.68 10.97
N ILE A 96 -11.80 -5.36 11.95
CA ILE A 96 -13.19 -5.79 11.87
C ILE A 96 -14.06 -4.53 11.96
N ARG A 97 -14.91 -4.33 10.95
CA ARG A 97 -15.92 -3.27 10.97
C ARG A 97 -17.28 -3.92 10.77
N ASP A 98 -18.19 -3.63 11.70
CA ASP A 98 -19.58 -4.07 11.61
C ASP A 98 -20.46 -2.86 11.30
N GLY A 99 -21.31 -3.00 10.28
CA GLY A 99 -22.13 -1.91 9.76
C GLY A 99 -22.17 -1.93 8.24
N LYS A 100 -22.88 -0.95 7.67
CA LYS A 100 -22.85 -0.70 6.22
C LYS A 100 -21.60 0.10 5.87
N VAL A 101 -21.17 0.01 4.61
CA VAL A 101 -20.00 0.77 4.09
C VAL A 101 -20.14 2.26 4.38
N ASP A 102 -21.30 2.85 4.09
CA ASP A 102 -21.56 4.27 4.31
C ASP A 102 -21.42 4.67 5.78
N ASP A 103 -21.83 3.82 6.71
CA ASP A 103 -21.73 4.10 8.15
C ASP A 103 -20.28 4.07 8.65
N ILE A 104 -19.43 3.23 8.03
CA ILE A 104 -18.05 2.98 8.47
C ILE A 104 -17.07 3.95 7.81
N TYR A 105 -17.17 4.10 6.49
CA TYR A 105 -16.19 4.82 5.67
C TYR A 105 -16.72 6.18 5.18
N GLY A 106 -18.04 6.40 5.28
CA GLY A 106 -18.67 7.68 4.97
C GLY A 106 -18.51 8.12 3.51
N SER A 107 -18.68 9.42 3.32
CA SER A 107 -18.61 10.10 2.01
C SER A 107 -17.25 9.98 1.33
N SER A 108 -16.18 9.64 2.05
CA SER A 108 -14.84 9.46 1.49
C SER A 108 -14.81 8.42 0.37
N THR A 109 -15.43 7.27 0.60
CA THR A 109 -15.44 6.18 -0.39
C THR A 109 -16.37 6.45 -1.56
N VAL A 110 -17.51 7.11 -1.32
CA VAL A 110 -18.46 7.53 -2.34
C VAL A 110 -17.84 8.59 -3.26
N GLY A 111 -17.22 9.63 -2.69
CA GLY A 111 -16.56 10.68 -3.47
C GLY A 111 -15.40 10.14 -4.31
N LEU A 112 -14.66 9.14 -3.81
CA LEU A 112 -13.65 8.45 -4.61
C LEU A 112 -14.25 7.69 -5.79
N GLN A 113 -15.36 6.98 -5.58
CA GLN A 113 -16.08 6.27 -6.64
C GLN A 113 -16.59 7.26 -7.69
N ASP A 114 -17.19 8.38 -7.29
CA ASP A 114 -17.66 9.42 -8.22
C ASP A 114 -16.53 9.99 -9.07
N MET A 115 -15.38 10.31 -8.47
CA MET A 115 -14.21 10.78 -9.20
C MET A 115 -13.68 9.74 -10.18
N MET A 116 -13.66 8.45 -9.80
CA MET A 116 -13.26 7.36 -10.67
C MET A 116 -14.25 7.18 -11.84
N ILE A 117 -15.56 7.24 -11.60
CA ILE A 117 -16.59 7.20 -12.64
C ILE A 117 -16.41 8.35 -13.63
N MET A 118 -16.26 9.59 -13.13
CA MET A 118 -16.02 10.76 -13.97
C MET A 118 -14.73 10.61 -14.78
N HIS A 119 -13.67 10.09 -14.17
CA HIS A 119 -12.40 9.85 -14.85
C HIS A 119 -12.54 8.86 -16.00
N LEU A 120 -13.14 7.70 -15.74
CA LEU A 120 -13.38 6.68 -16.75
C LEU A 120 -14.29 7.21 -17.87
N LEU A 121 -15.33 7.98 -17.55
CA LEU A 121 -16.19 8.63 -18.54
C LEU A 121 -15.39 9.58 -19.45
N ARG A 122 -14.57 10.46 -18.87
CA ARG A 122 -13.79 11.48 -19.59
C ARG A 122 -12.69 10.88 -20.47
N GLU A 123 -12.10 9.77 -20.04
CA GLU A 123 -11.10 9.01 -20.80
C GLU A 123 -11.75 8.02 -21.80
N GLY A 124 -13.09 7.97 -21.88
CA GLY A 124 -13.85 7.12 -22.79
C GLY A 124 -13.80 5.62 -22.45
N HIS A 125 -13.58 5.27 -21.19
CA HIS A 125 -13.50 3.91 -20.69
C HIS A 125 -14.88 3.39 -20.27
N GLY A 126 -15.42 2.39 -20.97
CA GLY A 126 -16.83 1.95 -20.82
C GLY A 126 -17.27 1.48 -19.43
N ALA A 127 -16.33 1.07 -18.57
CA ALA A 127 -16.62 0.59 -17.21
C ALA A 127 -17.30 1.64 -16.29
N TRP A 128 -17.25 2.94 -16.64
CA TRP A 128 -17.91 3.99 -15.84
C TRP A 128 -19.40 3.72 -15.62
N LYS A 129 -20.10 3.12 -16.60
CA LYS A 129 -21.53 2.79 -16.50
C LYS A 129 -21.79 1.73 -15.44
N VAL A 130 -20.91 0.74 -15.37
CA VAL A 130 -21.03 -0.35 -14.40
C VAL A 130 -20.80 0.20 -13.00
N TYR A 131 -19.75 1.00 -12.80
CA TYR A 131 -19.48 1.59 -11.49
C TYR A 131 -20.54 2.60 -11.02
N ALA A 132 -21.30 3.22 -11.94
CA ALA A 132 -22.39 4.11 -11.57
C ALA A 132 -23.59 3.39 -10.91
N GLU A 133 -23.71 2.08 -11.11
CA GLU A 133 -24.80 1.24 -10.57
C GLU A 133 -24.27 0.23 -9.54
N MET A 134 -22.98 0.30 -9.21
CA MET A 134 -22.28 -0.70 -8.39
C MET A 134 -22.13 -0.23 -6.95
N ASP A 135 -22.50 -1.10 -6.03
CA ASP A 135 -22.20 -0.93 -4.61
C ASP A 135 -20.76 -1.35 -4.30
N GLN A 136 -20.23 -0.80 -3.20
CA GLN A 136 -18.90 -1.15 -2.70
C GLN A 136 -18.99 -2.30 -1.70
N ASP A 137 -18.04 -3.23 -1.77
CA ASP A 137 -17.98 -4.38 -0.88
C ASP A 137 -16.84 -4.23 0.14
N HIS A 138 -17.19 -4.14 1.43
CA HIS A 138 -16.19 -4.30 2.49
C HIS A 138 -15.82 -5.77 2.67
N ILE A 139 -14.57 -6.07 2.39
CA ILE A 139 -14.01 -7.41 2.44
C ILE A 139 -13.79 -7.86 3.89
N LYS A 140 -14.60 -8.82 4.34
CA LYS A 140 -14.45 -9.49 5.65
C LYS A 140 -13.50 -10.67 5.55
N THR A 141 -12.52 -10.73 6.44
CA THR A 141 -11.49 -11.79 6.44
C THR A 141 -11.19 -12.28 7.85
N ARG A 142 -10.75 -13.54 7.95
CA ARG A 142 -10.49 -14.19 9.25
C ARG A 142 -9.30 -13.60 10.04
N TRP A 143 -8.47 -12.78 9.40
CA TRP A 143 -7.24 -12.24 9.98
C TRP A 143 -7.36 -10.76 10.38
N GLN A 144 -8.52 -10.12 10.19
CA GLN A 144 -8.76 -8.77 10.68
C GLN A 144 -8.63 -8.70 12.21
N LEU A 145 -8.22 -7.54 12.69
CA LEU A 145 -8.00 -7.24 14.10
C LEU A 145 -9.30 -6.75 14.75
N SER A 146 -9.54 -7.11 16.01
CA SER A 146 -10.65 -6.56 16.79
C SER A 146 -10.45 -5.10 17.19
N GLU A 147 -9.19 -4.65 17.28
CA GLU A 147 -8.83 -3.28 17.68
C GLU A 147 -7.74 -2.71 16.76
N ASN A 148 -7.64 -1.38 16.71
CA ASN A 148 -6.57 -0.72 15.97
C ASN A 148 -5.21 -0.97 16.64
N THR A 149 -4.20 -1.25 15.83
CA THR A 149 -2.83 -1.48 16.32
C THR A 149 -1.81 -0.81 15.42
N VAL A 150 -0.58 -0.65 15.95
CA VAL A 150 0.58 -0.22 15.17
C VAL A 150 0.95 -1.18 14.02
N ASP A 151 0.36 -2.37 13.96
CA ASP A 151 0.53 -3.34 12.88
C ASP A 151 -0.51 -3.18 11.76
N ALA A 152 -1.52 -2.32 11.90
CA ALA A 152 -2.54 -2.06 10.87
C ALA A 152 -1.90 -1.67 9.53
N GLY A 153 -0.89 -0.78 9.55
CA GLY A 153 -0.12 -0.42 8.35
C GLY A 153 0.65 -1.58 7.72
N VAL A 154 1.08 -2.57 8.50
CA VAL A 154 1.76 -3.78 7.99
C VAL A 154 0.76 -4.70 7.28
N MET A 155 -0.43 -4.87 7.88
CA MET A 155 -1.53 -5.62 7.25
C MET A 155 -1.98 -4.95 5.96
N PHE A 156 -2.14 -3.64 5.98
CA PHE A 156 -2.45 -2.82 4.81
C PHE A 156 -1.47 -3.05 3.65
N MET A 157 -0.15 -2.97 3.92
CA MET A 157 0.87 -3.30 2.91
C MET A 157 0.78 -4.75 2.42
N ARG A 158 0.44 -5.70 3.31
CA ARG A 158 0.26 -7.12 2.94
C ARG A 158 -0.98 -7.34 2.08
N HIS A 159 -2.06 -6.62 2.33
CA HIS A 159 -3.26 -6.68 1.51
C HIS A 159 -2.96 -6.19 0.10
N MET A 160 -2.30 -5.03 -0.04
CA MET A 160 -1.86 -4.54 -1.35
C MET A 160 -0.90 -5.52 -2.05
N GLU A 161 0.05 -6.13 -1.33
CA GLU A 161 1.00 -7.09 -1.92
C GLU A 161 0.29 -8.33 -2.49
N THR A 162 -0.76 -8.81 -1.83
CA THR A 162 -1.36 -10.14 -2.09
C THR A 162 -2.73 -10.13 -2.75
N PHE A 163 -3.42 -8.99 -2.79
CA PHE A 163 -4.75 -8.92 -3.41
C PHE A 163 -4.62 -8.83 -4.94
N PHE A 164 -5.41 -9.63 -5.63
CA PHE A 164 -5.46 -9.75 -7.09
C PHE A 164 -6.91 -9.79 -7.60
N GLY A 165 -7.83 -9.11 -6.91
CA GLY A 165 -9.23 -9.02 -7.34
C GLY A 165 -9.95 -10.39 -7.37
N GLY A 166 -11.04 -10.46 -8.14
CA GLY A 166 -11.81 -11.68 -8.33
C GLY A 166 -12.49 -12.23 -7.08
N ASN A 167 -12.50 -13.55 -6.92
CA ASN A 167 -13.26 -14.22 -5.85
C ASN A 167 -12.55 -14.08 -4.49
N VAL A 168 -13.04 -13.14 -3.69
CA VAL A 168 -12.58 -12.81 -2.33
C VAL A 168 -12.57 -14.03 -1.40
N VAL A 169 -13.49 -14.99 -1.55
CA VAL A 169 -13.52 -16.20 -0.70
C VAL A 169 -12.27 -17.05 -0.89
N LYS A 170 -11.64 -17.00 -2.07
CA LYS A 170 -10.39 -17.70 -2.38
C LYS A 170 -9.15 -16.91 -2.01
N TRP A 171 -9.29 -15.65 -1.61
CA TRP A 171 -8.15 -14.83 -1.25
C TRP A 171 -7.56 -15.31 0.08
N ASP A 172 -6.28 -15.67 0.05
CA ASP A 172 -5.48 -15.94 1.24
C ASP A 172 -4.22 -15.07 1.22
N CYS A 173 -4.15 -14.10 2.13
CA CYS A 173 -2.97 -13.26 2.26
C CYS A 173 -1.86 -13.92 3.12
N GLY A 174 -2.07 -15.14 3.63
CA GLY A 174 -1.10 -15.90 4.43
C GLY A 174 -1.00 -15.46 5.89
N LEU A 175 -1.89 -14.58 6.36
CA LEU A 175 -1.97 -14.19 7.76
C LEU A 175 -2.81 -15.19 8.57
N TYR A 176 -2.32 -15.54 9.76
CA TYR A 176 -3.14 -16.27 10.73
C TYR A 176 -4.29 -15.39 11.24
N LYS A 177 -5.32 -16.03 11.80
CA LYS A 177 -6.31 -15.36 12.65
C LYS A 177 -5.60 -14.61 13.79
N GLU A 178 -6.20 -13.51 14.23
CA GLU A 178 -5.71 -12.70 15.34
C GLU A 178 -5.28 -13.57 16.52
N SER A 179 -3.98 -13.51 16.82
CA SER A 179 -3.31 -14.37 17.80
C SER A 179 -1.87 -13.92 18.02
N THR A 180 -1.22 -14.46 19.06
CA THR A 180 0.23 -14.28 19.28
C THR A 180 1.08 -14.77 18.08
N LYS A 181 0.58 -15.75 17.32
CA LYS A 181 1.25 -16.23 16.11
C LYS A 181 1.19 -15.19 15.00
N GLN A 182 0.04 -14.56 14.79
CA GLN A 182 -0.12 -13.45 13.85
C GLN A 182 0.77 -12.26 14.23
N LYS A 183 0.83 -11.88 15.51
CA LYS A 183 1.71 -10.79 15.98
C LYS A 183 3.19 -11.03 15.61
N ARG A 184 3.67 -12.27 15.67
CA ARG A 184 5.03 -12.62 15.18
C ARG A 184 5.15 -12.46 13.67
N GLN A 185 4.17 -12.95 12.89
CA GLN A 185 4.15 -12.75 11.44
C GLN A 185 4.18 -11.27 11.05
N LEU A 186 3.42 -10.43 11.75
CA LEU A 186 3.38 -8.98 11.49
C LEU A 186 4.72 -8.32 11.81
N LYS A 187 5.42 -8.76 12.86
CA LYS A 187 6.79 -8.32 13.13
C LYS A 187 7.76 -8.69 12.00
N ASP A 188 7.69 -9.94 11.51
CA ASP A 188 8.55 -10.40 10.40
C ASP A 188 8.23 -9.65 9.10
N LEU A 189 6.95 -9.41 8.81
CA LEU A 189 6.50 -8.61 7.68
C LEU A 189 6.93 -7.15 7.79
N ARG A 190 6.90 -6.55 8.99
CA ARG A 190 7.44 -5.21 9.23
C ARG A 190 8.91 -5.15 8.84
N THR A 191 9.72 -6.10 9.31
CA THR A 191 11.14 -6.19 8.93
C THR A 191 11.29 -6.36 7.41
N LYS A 192 10.53 -7.29 6.79
CA LYS A 192 10.53 -7.50 5.33
C LYS A 192 10.27 -6.20 4.57
N TYR A 193 9.20 -5.48 4.91
CA TYR A 193 8.82 -4.27 4.20
C TYR A 193 9.80 -3.11 4.45
N CYS A 194 10.29 -2.95 5.68
CA CYS A 194 11.33 -1.96 5.97
C CYS A 194 12.59 -2.23 5.14
N SER A 195 13.12 -3.46 5.17
CA SER A 195 14.29 -3.83 4.37
C SER A 195 14.05 -3.60 2.88
N LYS A 196 12.87 -3.99 2.38
CA LYS A 196 12.47 -3.79 0.99
C LYS A 196 12.46 -2.32 0.61
N MET A 197 11.84 -1.44 1.40
CA MET A 197 11.82 0.00 1.15
C MET A 197 13.22 0.62 1.21
N LEU A 198 14.03 0.26 2.21
CA LEU A 198 15.37 0.81 2.38
C LEU A 198 16.30 0.43 1.22
N LEU A 199 16.22 -0.81 0.74
CA LEU A 199 17.14 -1.38 -0.25
C LEU A 199 16.62 -1.32 -1.69
N ASN A 200 15.39 -0.85 -1.93
CA ASN A 200 14.85 -0.75 -3.29
C ASN A 200 15.52 0.39 -4.08
N ASP A 201 15.71 0.22 -5.38
CA ASP A 201 16.31 1.25 -6.25
C ASP A 201 15.47 2.52 -6.39
N VAL A 202 14.19 2.46 -6.07
CA VAL A 202 13.32 3.65 -6.01
C VAL A 202 13.67 4.55 -4.82
N ASN A 203 14.34 4.02 -3.79
CA ASN A 203 14.77 4.83 -2.66
C ASN A 203 16.01 5.66 -3.03
N ILE A 204 15.82 6.98 -3.19
CA ILE A 204 16.89 7.94 -3.50
C ILE A 204 18.01 7.98 -2.44
N ARG A 205 17.75 7.49 -1.23
CA ARG A 205 18.73 7.41 -0.14
C ARG A 205 19.42 6.05 -0.04
N LYS A 206 19.09 5.06 -0.88
CA LYS A 206 19.63 3.69 -0.82
C LYS A 206 21.16 3.69 -0.72
N THR A 207 21.85 4.39 -1.61
CA THR A 207 23.33 4.42 -1.64
C THR A 207 23.92 4.99 -0.34
N SER A 208 23.33 6.06 0.19
CA SER A 208 23.76 6.65 1.48
C SER A 208 23.56 5.67 2.63
N ILE A 209 22.39 5.01 2.67
CA ILE A 209 22.06 4.03 3.71
C ILE A 209 23.04 2.87 3.68
N VAL A 210 23.35 2.33 2.49
CA VAL A 210 24.32 1.23 2.33
C VAL A 210 25.70 1.66 2.81
N TYR A 211 26.16 2.84 2.39
CA TYR A 211 27.44 3.40 2.82
C TYR A 211 27.53 3.58 4.35
N ASP A 212 26.49 4.12 4.97
CA ASP A 212 26.46 4.33 6.42
C ASP A 212 26.50 2.99 7.19
N VAL A 213 25.82 1.96 6.68
CA VAL A 213 25.85 0.60 7.23
C VAL A 213 27.24 -0.01 7.11
N GLU A 214 27.89 0.09 5.94
CA GLU A 214 29.25 -0.41 5.72
C GLU A 214 30.25 0.27 6.68
N ARG A 215 30.15 1.59 6.82
CA ARG A 215 30.98 2.36 7.75
C ARG A 215 30.74 1.95 9.20
N PHE A 216 29.49 1.73 9.59
CA PHE A 216 29.14 1.26 10.94
C PHE A 216 29.77 -0.11 11.23
N ILE A 217 29.63 -1.07 10.32
CA ILE A 217 30.21 -2.42 10.44
C ILE A 217 31.74 -2.35 10.55
N ALA A 218 32.40 -1.50 9.76
CA ALA A 218 33.84 -1.31 9.81
C ALA A 218 34.31 -0.73 11.16
N MET A 219 33.56 0.23 11.72
CA MET A 219 33.84 0.80 13.05
C MET A 219 33.65 -0.24 14.16
N GLU A 220 32.55 -1.00 14.13
CA GLU A 220 32.27 -2.04 15.13
C GLU A 220 33.31 -3.17 15.08
N THR A 221 33.70 -3.60 13.88
CA THR A 221 34.76 -4.60 13.68
C THR A 221 36.09 -4.11 14.25
N SER A 222 36.45 -2.86 13.97
CA SER A 222 37.67 -2.23 14.49
C SER A 222 37.67 -2.10 16.01
N TYR A 223 36.53 -1.70 16.60
CA TYR A 223 36.36 -1.62 18.06
C TYR A 223 36.53 -2.99 18.72
N ASN A 224 35.86 -4.02 18.19
CA ASN A 224 35.93 -5.39 18.72
C ASN A 224 37.34 -5.99 18.58
N ALA A 225 38.04 -5.74 17.47
CA ALA A 225 39.42 -6.17 17.28
C ALA A 225 40.37 -5.55 18.33
N ARG A 226 40.24 -4.24 18.60
CA ARG A 226 41.05 -3.55 19.62
C ARG A 226 40.78 -4.09 21.03
N LYS A 227 39.51 -4.31 21.38
CA LYS A 227 39.09 -4.87 22.68
C LYS A 227 39.69 -6.28 22.90
N ASN A 228 39.61 -7.14 21.89
CA ASN A 228 40.11 -8.51 21.97
C ASN A 228 41.65 -8.59 21.92
N GLY A 229 42.31 -7.68 21.20
CA GLY A 229 43.77 -7.54 21.18
C GLY A 229 44.34 -7.09 22.53
N GLY A 230 43.70 -6.12 23.18
CA GLY A 230 44.08 -5.64 24.52
C GLY A 230 43.94 -6.70 25.60
N ALA A 231 42.89 -7.53 25.55
CA ALA A 231 42.68 -8.64 26.48
C ALA A 231 43.76 -9.73 26.36
N ARG A 232 44.28 -10.00 25.16
CA ARG A 232 45.36 -10.97 24.92
C ARG A 232 46.74 -10.47 25.33
N GLN A 233 46.98 -9.15 25.31
CA GLN A 233 48.23 -8.57 25.81
C GLN A 233 48.28 -8.59 27.35
N MET A 234 47.17 -8.32 28.04
CA MET A 234 47.13 -8.38 29.51
C MET A 234 47.32 -9.79 30.08
N SER A 235 46.92 -10.85 29.38
CA SER A 235 47.12 -12.23 29.83
C SER A 235 48.55 -12.75 29.61
N ARG A 236 49.32 -12.14 28.72
CA ARG A 236 50.74 -12.48 28.47
C ARG A 236 51.72 -11.74 29.38
N GLY A 237 51.29 -10.67 30.06
CA GLY A 237 52.10 -9.89 31.01
C GLY A 237 52.11 -10.40 32.46
N ARG A 238 51.46 -11.54 32.74
CA ARG A 238 51.52 -12.23 34.04
C ARG A 238 52.29 -13.55 33.90
N LYS A 239 53.62 -13.46 33.85
CA LYS A 239 54.55 -14.55 34.16
C LYS A 239 55.75 -13.96 34.87
#